data_AF-A0A3S5FBU7-F1
#
_entry.id   AF-A0A3S5FBU7-F1
#
_cell.length_a   1.000
_cell.length_b   1.000
_cell.length_c   1.000
_cell.angle_alpha   90.00
_cell.angle_beta   90.00
_cell.angle_gamma   90.00
#
_symmetry.space_group_name_H-M   'P 1'
#
loop_
_entity.id
_entity.type
_entity.pdbx_description
1 polymer ?
#
loop_
_entity_poly.entity_id
_entity_poly.type
_entity_poly.pdbx_seq_one_letter_code
_entity_poly.pdbx_strand_id
1 'polypeptide(L)'
;MTSGSDIDTDCMSLTRFIVAEQQRYPSATGELTQLMNGLQTAVKAVSSAVRKAGIAQLFGLAGSSNVQGEEVKKLDVLANELFINMLKSSYTTCLLVSEENDTCITVEPEKQS
;
A
#
# COMPACT_ATOMS: atom_id res chain seq x y z
N MET A 1 -20.68 -43.51 -7.96
CA MET A 1 -21.19 -42.40 -8.79
C MET A 1 -21.86 -41.39 -7.87
N THR A 2 -21.14 -40.32 -7.54
CA THR A 2 -21.65 -38.96 -7.23
C THR A 2 -20.50 -38.03 -7.68
N SER A 3 -20.45 -37.57 -8.93
CA SER A 3 -21.16 -36.42 -9.51
C SER A 3 -20.68 -35.07 -8.97
N GLY A 4 -20.00 -34.30 -9.82
CA GLY A 4 -19.76 -32.85 -9.64
C GLY A 4 -18.30 -32.49 -9.44
N SER A 5 -17.72 -31.72 -10.36
CA SER A 5 -16.54 -30.90 -10.08
C SER A 5 -16.95 -29.81 -9.06
N ASP A 6 -16.84 -30.10 -7.78
CA ASP A 6 -17.12 -29.11 -6.74
C ASP A 6 -16.13 -27.95 -6.88
N ILE A 7 -16.65 -26.75 -7.12
CA ILE A 7 -15.85 -25.53 -7.14
C ILE A 7 -15.43 -25.27 -5.70
N ASP A 8 -14.12 -25.30 -5.44
CA ASP A 8 -13.57 -24.87 -4.16
C ASP A 8 -13.81 -23.36 -4.00
N THR A 9 -14.62 -23.02 -3.00
CA THR A 9 -14.96 -21.64 -2.66
C THR A 9 -14.15 -21.11 -1.48
N ASP A 10 -13.35 -21.96 -0.82
CA ASP A 10 -12.52 -21.60 0.33
C ASP A 10 -11.17 -21.01 -0.12
N CYS A 11 -11.18 -19.76 -0.58
CA CYS A 11 -9.96 -19.09 -0.99
C CYS A 11 -9.23 -18.43 0.19
N MET A 12 -7.90 -18.62 0.23
CA MET A 12 -7.03 -17.92 1.16
C MET A 12 -6.65 -16.55 0.59
N SER A 13 -7.25 -15.48 1.10
CA SER A 13 -6.81 -14.12 0.81
C SER A 13 -5.59 -13.74 1.65
N LEU A 14 -4.81 -12.76 1.19
CA LEU A 14 -3.67 -12.24 1.95
C LEU A 14 -4.11 -11.68 3.31
N THR A 15 -5.25 -10.97 3.39
CA THR A 15 -5.82 -10.53 4.66
C THR A 15 -6.13 -11.70 5.58
N ARG A 16 -6.74 -12.78 5.08
CA ARG A 16 -7.05 -13.97 5.90
C ARG A 16 -5.76 -14.64 6.40
N PHE A 17 -4.76 -14.77 5.55
CA PHE A 17 -3.46 -15.32 5.93
C PHE A 17 -2.80 -14.48 7.04
N ILE A 18 -2.75 -13.15 6.91
CA ILE A 18 -2.14 -12.27 7.90
C ILE A 18 -2.88 -12.35 9.25
N VAL A 19 -4.21 -12.35 9.23
CA VAL A 19 -5.01 -12.49 10.46
C VAL A 19 -4.79 -13.86 11.11
N ALA A 20 -4.73 -14.93 10.32
CA ALA A 20 -4.43 -16.27 10.83
C ALA A 20 -3.02 -16.34 11.44
N GLU A 21 -2.02 -15.71 10.81
CA GLU A 21 -0.67 -15.63 11.35
C GLU A 21 -0.62 -14.83 12.65
N GLN A 22 -1.31 -13.69 12.75
CA GLN A 22 -1.39 -12.92 14.00
C GLN A 22 -1.93 -13.78 15.16
N GLN A 23 -2.98 -14.58 14.92
CA GLN A 23 -3.59 -15.43 15.94
C GLN A 23 -2.64 -16.50 16.51
N ARG A 24 -1.57 -16.84 15.79
CA ARG A 24 -0.55 -17.78 16.26
C ARG A 24 0.36 -17.19 17.33
N TYR A 25 0.33 -15.86 17.53
CA TYR A 25 1.19 -15.15 18.49
C TYR A 25 0.32 -14.41 19.53
N PRO A 26 0.13 -14.97 20.75
CA PRO A 26 -0.72 -14.37 21.78
C PRO A 26 -0.31 -12.95 22.22
N SER A 27 0.95 -12.57 22.03
CA SER A 27 1.48 -11.25 22.35
C SER A 27 1.34 -10.23 21.22
N ALA A 28 0.79 -10.61 20.06
CA ALA A 28 0.66 -9.71 18.93
C ALA A 28 -0.40 -8.64 19.18
N THR A 29 -0.01 -7.36 19.03
CA THR A 29 -0.88 -6.19 19.22
C THR A 29 -1.87 -5.99 18.07
N GLY A 30 -1.55 -6.54 16.89
CA GLY A 30 -2.30 -6.33 15.65
C GLY A 30 -1.82 -5.13 14.81
N GLU A 31 -0.86 -4.36 15.31
CA GLU A 31 -0.30 -3.20 14.58
C GLU A 31 0.31 -3.61 13.24
N LEU A 32 1.09 -4.70 13.20
CA LEU A 32 1.63 -5.21 11.94
C LEU A 32 0.52 -5.63 10.96
N THR A 33 -0.58 -6.21 11.45
CA THR A 33 -1.72 -6.60 10.61
C THR A 33 -2.38 -5.37 10.00
N GLN A 34 -2.57 -4.31 10.78
CA GLN A 34 -3.13 -3.05 10.31
C GLN A 34 -2.19 -2.36 9.31
N LEU A 35 -0.88 -2.35 9.56
CA LEU A 35 0.13 -1.87 8.61
C LEU A 35 0.04 -2.60 7.26
N MET A 36 0.00 -3.93 7.31
CA MET A 36 -0.06 -4.77 6.10
C MET A 36 -1.38 -4.59 5.34
N ASN A 37 -2.49 -4.31 6.02
CA ASN A 37 -3.76 -3.97 5.36
C ASN A 37 -3.71 -2.60 4.66
N GLY A 38 -3.06 -1.61 5.28
CA GLY A 38 -2.78 -0.32 4.64
C GLY A 38 -1.90 -0.48 3.39
N LEU A 39 -0.83 -1.27 3.50
CA LEU A 39 0.07 -1.59 2.39
C LEU A 39 -0.66 -2.27 1.22
N GLN A 40 -1.47 -3.30 1.51
CA GLN A 40 -2.29 -3.97 0.50
C GLN A 40 -3.23 -3.01 -0.23
N THR A 41 -3.80 -2.05 0.50
CA THR A 41 -4.71 -1.05 -0.06
C THR A 41 -3.98 -0.08 -0.99
N ALA A 42 -2.81 0.42 -0.58
CA ALA A 42 -1.95 1.24 -1.43
C ALA A 42 -1.57 0.50 -2.72
N VAL A 43 -1.14 -0.76 -2.62
CA VAL A 43 -0.77 -1.58 -3.79
C VAL A 43 -1.95 -1.75 -4.76
N LYS A 44 -3.16 -2.02 -4.25
CA LYS A 44 -4.37 -2.12 -5.10
C LYS A 44 -4.70 -0.79 -5.78
N ALA A 45 -4.56 0.33 -5.08
CA ALA A 45 -4.80 1.66 -5.63
C ALA A 45 -3.80 1.99 -6.75
N VAL A 46 -2.50 1.75 -6.51
CA VAL A 46 -1.45 1.92 -7.51
C VAL A 46 -1.69 1.01 -8.72
N SER A 47 -2.02 -0.27 -8.51
CA SER A 47 -2.34 -1.19 -9.60
C SER A 47 -3.53 -0.70 -10.45
N SER A 48 -4.56 -0.14 -9.80
CA SER A 48 -5.70 0.47 -10.50
C SER A 48 -5.28 1.69 -11.32
N ALA A 49 -4.42 2.55 -10.76
CA ALA A 49 -3.90 3.73 -11.43
C ALA A 49 -3.04 3.36 -12.65
N VAL A 50 -2.12 2.40 -12.50
CA VAL A 50 -1.27 1.87 -13.59
C VAL A 50 -2.13 1.37 -14.75
N ARG A 51 -3.17 0.58 -14.46
CA ARG A 51 -4.08 0.05 -15.51
C ARG A 51 -4.86 1.15 -16.24
N LYS A 52 -5.08 2.30 -15.59
CA LYS A 52 -5.84 3.43 -16.15
C LYS A 52 -4.92 4.55 -16.66
N ALA A 53 -3.62 4.42 -16.53
CA ALA A 53 -2.66 5.50 -16.77
C ALA A 53 -2.73 6.06 -18.20
N GLY A 54 -3.04 5.22 -19.19
CA GLY A 54 -3.21 5.66 -20.58
C GLY A 54 -4.42 6.54 -20.82
N ILE A 55 -5.53 6.23 -20.16
CA ILE A 55 -6.79 6.97 -20.30
C ILE A 55 -6.74 8.26 -19.45
N ALA A 56 -6.10 8.19 -18.30
CA ALA A 56 -5.95 9.32 -17.37
C ALA A 56 -4.75 10.24 -17.70
N GLN A 57 -4.07 10.04 -18.82
CA GLN A 57 -2.89 10.81 -19.25
C GLN A 57 -1.75 10.86 -18.19
N LEU A 58 -1.58 9.77 -17.44
CA LEU A 58 -0.59 9.64 -16.36
C LEU A 58 0.81 9.20 -16.85
N PHE A 59 0.97 8.90 -18.14
CA PHE A 59 2.27 8.53 -18.73
C PHE A 59 3.19 9.72 -19.04
N GLY A 60 2.74 10.95 -18.76
CA GLY A 60 3.56 12.15 -18.94
C GLY A 60 4.51 12.41 -17.76
N LEU A 61 5.49 13.28 -18.01
CA LEU A 61 6.37 13.83 -16.99
C LEU A 61 5.56 14.67 -15.99
N ALA A 62 5.93 14.61 -14.73
CA ALA A 62 5.37 15.47 -13.69
C ALA A 62 5.84 16.93 -13.82
N GLY A 63 6.86 17.18 -14.66
CA GLY A 63 7.48 18.50 -14.82
C GLY A 63 8.47 18.83 -13.71
N SER A 64 8.80 17.86 -12.84
CA SER A 64 9.76 17.95 -11.75
C SER A 64 10.86 16.91 -11.92
N SER A 65 12.08 17.25 -11.48
CA SER A 65 13.19 16.31 -11.33
C SER A 65 13.32 15.89 -9.86
N ASN A 66 13.60 14.62 -9.58
CA ASN A 66 13.84 14.14 -8.21
C ASN A 66 15.25 14.54 -7.71
N VAL A 67 15.55 14.21 -6.46
CA VAL A 67 16.87 14.46 -5.82
C VAL A 67 18.05 13.81 -6.52
N GLN A 68 17.80 12.81 -7.36
CA GLN A 68 18.82 12.12 -8.16
C GLN A 68 18.96 12.76 -9.55
N GLY A 69 18.17 13.78 -9.89
CA GLY A 69 18.19 14.46 -11.18
C GLY A 69 17.45 13.72 -12.29
N GLU A 70 16.66 12.69 -11.96
CA GLU A 70 15.83 11.96 -12.91
C GLU A 70 14.49 12.66 -13.13
N GLU A 71 13.95 12.57 -14.35
CA GLU A 71 12.62 13.09 -14.65
C GLU A 71 11.55 12.24 -13.96
N VAL A 72 10.79 12.85 -13.04
CA VAL A 72 9.74 12.15 -12.30
C VAL A 72 8.51 11.97 -13.18
N LYS A 73 7.96 10.76 -13.22
CA LYS A 73 6.69 10.52 -13.92
C LYS A 73 5.52 10.84 -13.00
N LYS A 74 4.41 11.29 -13.57
CA LYS A 74 3.17 11.56 -12.80
C LYS A 74 2.70 10.34 -12.00
N LEU A 75 2.96 9.14 -12.52
CA LEU A 75 2.60 7.90 -11.87
C LEU A 75 3.44 7.62 -10.61
N ASP A 76 4.71 8.04 -10.60
CA ASP A 76 5.61 7.85 -9.47
C ASP A 76 5.19 8.78 -8.31
N VAL A 77 4.87 10.05 -8.62
CA VAL A 77 4.27 11.00 -7.65
C VAL A 77 2.97 10.44 -7.07
N LEU A 78 2.07 9.94 -7.92
CA LEU A 78 0.80 9.37 -7.49
C LEU A 78 1.01 8.15 -6.59
N ALA A 79 1.93 7.25 -6.95
CA ALA A 79 2.22 6.08 -6.15
C ALA A 79 2.78 6.47 -4.78
N ASN A 80 3.72 7.40 -4.74
CA ASN A 80 4.31 7.92 -3.52
C ASN A 80 3.24 8.50 -2.57
N GLU A 81 2.37 9.36 -3.08
CA GLU A 81 1.27 9.95 -2.30
C GLU A 81 0.30 8.88 -1.77
N LEU A 82 -0.05 7.89 -2.60
CA LEU A 82 -0.93 6.80 -2.18
C LEU A 82 -0.31 5.98 -1.04
N PHE A 83 0.97 5.61 -1.15
CA PHE A 83 1.66 4.89 -0.09
C PHE A 83 1.75 5.72 1.20
N ILE A 84 2.21 6.96 1.12
CA ILE A 84 2.34 7.84 2.30
C ILE A 84 0.99 8.00 3.00
N ASN A 85 -0.08 8.29 2.27
CA ASN A 85 -1.40 8.51 2.86
C ASN A 85 -1.98 7.24 3.48
N MET A 86 -1.81 6.08 2.85
CA MET A 86 -2.31 4.81 3.40
C MET A 86 -1.49 4.34 4.60
N LEU A 87 -0.17 4.52 4.58
CA LEU A 87 0.70 4.11 5.69
C LEU A 87 0.57 5.05 6.89
N LYS A 88 0.38 6.36 6.67
CA LYS A 88 0.04 7.30 7.76
C LYS A 88 -1.31 6.99 8.40
N SER A 89 -2.34 6.76 7.59
CA SER A 89 -3.70 6.45 8.10
C SER A 89 -3.81 5.05 8.70
N SER A 90 -2.78 4.21 8.57
CA SER A 90 -2.72 2.94 9.29
C SER A 90 -2.45 3.09 10.78
N TYR A 91 -2.01 4.26 11.26
CA TYR A 91 -1.67 4.52 12.68
C TYR A 91 -0.61 3.59 13.28
N THR A 92 0.17 2.92 12.44
CA THR A 92 1.18 1.91 12.86
C THR A 92 2.59 2.25 12.37
N THR A 93 2.77 3.49 11.89
CA THR A 93 4.06 4.00 11.42
C THR A 93 4.41 5.29 12.16
N CYS A 94 5.69 5.46 12.48
CA CYS A 94 6.24 6.69 13.06
C CYS A 94 7.09 7.48 12.06
N LEU A 95 7.63 6.79 11.06
CA LEU A 95 8.63 7.31 10.15
C LEU A 95 8.54 6.58 8.80
N LEU A 96 8.54 7.32 7.68
CA LEU A 96 8.55 6.76 6.33
C LEU A 96 9.73 7.32 5.52
N VAL A 97 10.36 6.44 4.74
CA VAL A 97 11.41 6.79 3.78
C VAL A 97 10.93 6.38 2.40
N SER A 98 11.07 7.26 1.42
CA SER A 98 10.69 7.03 0.03
C SER A 98 11.79 7.56 -0.88
N GLU A 99 12.01 6.92 -2.03
CA GLU A 99 12.91 7.42 -3.08
C GLU A 99 12.49 8.81 -3.54
N GLU A 100 11.18 9.05 -3.64
CA GLU A 100 10.59 10.29 -4.13
C GLU A 100 10.60 11.44 -3.10
N ASN A 101 11.20 11.23 -1.92
CA ASN A 101 11.25 12.24 -0.86
C ASN A 101 12.67 12.43 -0.33
N ASP A 102 13.15 13.67 -0.44
CA ASP A 102 14.48 14.13 -0.02
C ASP A 102 14.72 13.93 1.47
N THR A 103 13.65 14.10 2.25
CA THR A 103 13.68 14.05 3.71
C THR A 103 12.73 12.99 4.22
N CYS A 104 13.08 12.46 5.37
CA CYS A 104 12.28 11.47 6.02
C CYS A 104 10.94 12.06 6.48
N ILE A 105 9.85 11.32 6.25
CA ILE A 105 8.51 11.77 6.56
C ILE A 105 8.19 11.33 7.99
N THR A 106 8.15 12.30 8.91
CA THR A 106 7.73 12.06 10.28
C THR A 106 6.21 11.93 10.34
N VAL A 107 5.71 10.91 11.04
CA VAL A 107 4.28 10.71 11.27
C VAL A 107 3.94 11.24 12.67
N GLU A 108 3.29 12.39 12.70
CA GLU A 108 2.89 13.07 13.94
C GLU A 108 1.96 12.17 14.78
N PRO A 109 2.28 11.91 16.06
CA PRO A 109 1.42 11.11 16.94
C PRO A 109 0.10 11.82 17.30
N GLU A 110 0.02 13.14 17.16
CA GLU A 110 -1.12 13.95 17.62
C GLU A 110 -2.33 13.97 16.65
N LYS A 111 -2.20 13.40 15.45
CA LYS A 111 -3.34 13.22 14.51
C LYS A 111 -3.91 11.80 14.54
N GLN A 112 -3.58 11.03 15.58
CA GLN A 112 -3.98 9.62 15.75
C GLN A 112 -5.25 9.42 16.58
N SER A 113 -6.02 10.49 16.83
CA SER A 113 -7.26 10.49 17.60
C SER A 113 -8.51 10.57 16.75
#